data_AF-A0A0H5Q2L5-F1
#
_entry.id   AF-A0A0H5Q2L5-F1
#
_cell.length_a   1.000
_cell.length_b   1.000
_cell.length_c   1.000
_cell.angle_alpha   90.00
_cell.angle_beta   90.00
_cell.angle_gamma   90.00
#
_symmetry.space_group_name_H-M   'P 1'
#
loop_
_entity.id
_entity.type
_entity.pdbx_description
1 polymer ?
#
loop_
_entity_poly.entity_id
_entity_poly.type
_entity_poly.pdbx_seq_one_letter_code
_entity_poly.pdbx_strand_id
1 'polypeptide(L)'
;MEGLFNKKRAACQCPLQNLLRNTQKLYAIKVQSFPNCEIRAVIYPARDNRNSAKKKGVPAHLTLVSNSKPRLNPVPSKDSKNKKAGHGRLGTPTKFGNNARRRIIRAGAILDQYPPSESLFCTATLPGSTDSAFRTIAEYSSYAINLIQAWIAKHHHGKELIYVWELQKRGALHLHFVLHCGSSDARNYLQSEFKNQWNRILSAISLKSGIDLYAKSKSYSHKNNKESVRTKAEIVTKSVARYLSKYLSKSKSKGFQMRTSYSPVRWFGVSRPLSAKLKAATREYVWSFARRGLAESRFEEISHAIDSSTVKSYSYVSKVPGSKVVVGYYESRDCGHPSEHIIFKELTMQGKITAESLDRYRLQLTQEGINLLRLNGHLHDNFIACIGHRFPFDSPGCATLSLDRFEQEDFINSLNYTIEDWQLTRSHTPGTTAMQWIGKYRHYLSGLRKYRAHLLGTIDESGARTGIRTSVGEELIG
;
A
#
# COMPACT_ATOMS: atom_id res chain seq x y z
N MET A 1 59.34 -17.24 -13.75
CA MET A 1 59.12 -15.78 -13.57
C MET A 1 57.66 -15.45 -13.88
N GLU A 2 56.75 -16.03 -13.12
CA GLU A 2 55.31 -15.76 -13.16
C GLU A 2 54.87 -15.58 -11.71
N GLY A 3 54.49 -14.37 -11.33
CA GLY A 3 54.09 -14.09 -9.96
C GLY A 3 54.58 -12.73 -9.50
N LEU A 4 54.04 -11.65 -10.07
CA LEU A 4 54.13 -10.30 -9.49
C LEU A 4 53.21 -9.28 -10.20
N PHE A 5 51.96 -9.65 -10.54
CA PHE A 5 50.97 -8.66 -10.97
C PHE A 5 49.58 -8.97 -10.41
N ASN A 6 49.44 -8.84 -9.09
CA ASN A 6 48.13 -8.72 -8.46
C ASN A 6 48.12 -7.51 -7.50
N LYS A 7 48.41 -6.33 -8.06
CA LYS A 7 48.09 -5.06 -7.40
C LYS A 7 46.58 -4.87 -7.45
N LYS A 8 45.91 -5.17 -6.34
CA LYS A 8 44.55 -4.70 -6.05
C LYS A 8 44.48 -3.21 -6.37
N ARG A 9 43.83 -2.85 -7.50
CA ARG A 9 43.34 -1.49 -7.70
C ARG A 9 42.30 -1.26 -6.62
N ALA A 10 42.69 -0.60 -5.53
CA ALA A 10 41.74 0.02 -4.63
C ALA A 10 40.97 1.01 -5.50
N ALA A 11 39.72 0.66 -5.85
CA ALA A 11 38.84 1.58 -6.52
C ALA A 11 38.74 2.80 -5.60
N CYS A 12 39.33 3.93 -6.02
CA CYS A 12 39.06 5.23 -5.42
C CYS A 12 37.56 5.42 -5.46
N GLN A 13 36.87 5.10 -4.36
CA GLN A 13 35.50 5.52 -4.15
C GLN A 13 35.55 7.03 -4.13
N CYS A 14 35.17 7.62 -5.26
CA CYS A 14 35.07 9.05 -5.42
C CYS A 14 34.25 9.59 -4.23
N PRO A 15 34.78 10.52 -3.41
CA PRO A 15 34.02 11.16 -2.32
C PRO A 15 32.68 11.71 -2.81
N LEU A 16 32.61 12.09 -4.10
CA LEU A 16 31.39 12.52 -4.78
C LEU A 16 30.31 11.42 -4.86
N GLN A 17 30.66 10.14 -5.04
CA GLN A 17 29.68 9.05 -5.03
C GLN A 17 29.11 8.79 -3.62
N ASN A 18 29.89 9.01 -2.56
CA ASN A 18 29.38 8.93 -1.19
C ASN A 18 28.57 10.19 -0.80
N LEU A 19 28.87 11.36 -1.38
CA LEU A 19 28.04 12.56 -1.26
C LEU A 19 26.72 12.38 -2.01
N LEU A 20 26.75 11.89 -3.24
CA LEU A 20 25.57 11.60 -4.08
C LEU A 20 24.71 10.46 -3.49
N ARG A 21 25.32 9.43 -2.88
CA ARG A 21 24.60 8.38 -2.12
C ARG A 21 23.96 8.90 -0.83
N ASN A 22 24.43 10.05 -0.31
CA ASN A 22 23.87 10.71 0.87
C ASN A 22 22.82 11.79 0.53
N THR A 23 22.53 12.03 -0.74
CA THR A 23 21.61 13.08 -1.22
C THR A 23 20.58 12.43 -2.15
N GLN A 24 19.27 12.43 -1.94
CA GLN A 24 18.40 13.18 -1.07
C GLN A 24 17.42 12.16 -0.46
N LYS A 25 17.08 12.30 0.82
CA LYS A 25 15.95 11.55 1.37
C LYS A 25 14.71 12.06 0.66
N LEU A 26 14.23 11.31 -0.32
CA LEU A 26 12.95 11.58 -0.97
C LEU A 26 11.86 11.49 0.11
N TYR A 27 10.97 12.45 0.14
CA TYR A 27 9.75 12.41 0.94
C TYR A 27 8.56 12.20 0.01
N ALA A 28 7.57 11.46 0.47
CA ALA A 28 6.33 11.29 -0.26
C ALA A 28 5.14 11.67 0.60
N ILE A 29 4.16 12.31 -0.03
CA ILE A 29 2.84 12.53 0.54
C ILE A 29 1.89 11.61 -0.21
N LYS A 30 1.14 10.80 0.52
CA LYS A 30 0.10 9.93 0.00
C LYS A 30 -1.25 10.35 0.56
N VAL A 31 -2.16 10.75 -0.32
CA VAL A 31 -3.55 11.07 0.02
C VAL A 31 -4.45 9.96 -0.52
N GLN A 32 -5.35 9.46 0.32
CA GLN A 32 -6.31 8.43 -0.04
C GLN A 32 -7.72 8.82 0.41
N SER A 33 -8.71 8.64 -0.45
CA SER A 33 -10.13 8.68 -0.10
C SER A 33 -10.69 7.26 -0.08
N PHE A 34 -11.61 6.99 0.85
CA PHE A 34 -12.22 5.70 1.07
C PHE A 34 -13.75 5.77 1.08
N PRO A 35 -14.44 4.66 0.73
CA PRO A 35 -15.92 4.59 0.67
C PRO A 35 -16.66 4.97 1.96
N ASN A 36 -15.99 4.90 3.11
CA ASN A 36 -16.56 5.27 4.41
C ASN A 36 -16.44 6.77 4.73
N CYS A 37 -16.41 7.63 3.71
CA CYS A 37 -16.23 9.08 3.83
C CYS A 37 -14.90 9.48 4.50
N GLU A 38 -13.89 8.60 4.50
CA GLU A 38 -12.60 8.86 5.13
C GLU A 38 -11.63 9.40 4.09
N ILE A 39 -11.08 10.60 4.32
CA ILE A 39 -9.89 11.09 3.61
C ILE A 39 -8.69 10.98 4.54
N ARG A 40 -7.55 10.59 3.99
CA ARG A 40 -6.33 10.37 4.76
C ARG A 40 -5.11 10.82 4.00
N ALA A 41 -4.34 11.74 4.57
CA ALA A 41 -3.02 12.10 4.08
C ALA A 41 -1.93 11.54 4.99
N VAL A 42 -0.83 11.06 4.40
CA VAL A 42 0.35 10.60 5.11
C VAL A 42 1.58 11.17 4.43
N ILE A 43 2.39 11.92 5.17
CA ILE A 43 3.78 12.24 4.78
C ILE A 43 4.70 11.17 5.37
N TYR A 44 5.64 10.67 4.57
CA TYR A 44 6.63 9.70 5.02
C TYR A 44 7.94 9.85 4.23
N PRO A 45 9.09 9.48 4.83
CA PRO A 45 10.33 9.36 4.06
C PRO A 45 10.14 8.22 3.05
N ALA A 46 10.20 8.54 1.76
CA ALA A 46 10.21 7.55 0.70
C ALA A 46 11.47 6.71 0.89
N ARG A 47 11.28 5.43 1.22
CA ARG A 47 12.40 4.50 1.23
C ARG A 47 12.86 4.33 -0.19
N ASP A 48 14.17 4.40 -0.38
CA ASP A 48 14.80 4.10 -1.66
C ASP A 48 14.37 2.68 -2.09
N ASN A 49 13.47 2.61 -3.08
CA ASN A 49 12.81 1.36 -3.51
C ASN A 49 13.82 0.36 -4.10
N ARG A 50 15.09 0.74 -4.25
CA ARG A 50 16.19 -0.13 -4.68
C ARG A 50 16.35 -1.37 -3.78
N ASN A 51 16.02 -1.27 -2.49
CA ASN A 51 16.11 -2.40 -1.54
C ASN A 51 14.84 -3.24 -1.43
N SER A 52 13.68 -2.78 -1.93
CA SER A 52 12.43 -3.56 -1.90
C SER A 52 12.35 -4.56 -3.06
N ALA A 53 12.99 -4.28 -4.20
CA ALA A 53 13.07 -5.21 -5.33
C ALA A 53 13.92 -6.47 -5.04
N LYS A 54 15.00 -6.35 -4.24
CA LYS A 54 15.89 -7.49 -3.89
C LYS A 54 15.32 -8.43 -2.82
N LYS A 55 14.21 -8.10 -2.15
CA LYS A 55 13.65 -8.88 -1.04
C LYS A 55 12.49 -9.82 -1.40
N LYS A 56 12.40 -10.27 -2.67
CA LYS A 56 11.46 -11.34 -3.06
C LYS A 56 11.92 -12.77 -2.70
N GLY A 57 13.04 -12.96 -2.00
CA GLY A 57 13.64 -14.29 -1.77
C GLY A 57 13.63 -14.88 -0.34
N VAL A 58 13.24 -14.16 0.72
CA VAL A 58 13.31 -14.72 2.10
C VAL A 58 12.16 -14.18 2.97
N PRO A 59 11.42 -15.03 3.71
CA PRO A 59 10.38 -14.55 4.62
C PRO A 59 11.02 -13.76 5.76
N ALA A 60 10.69 -12.47 5.84
CA ALA A 60 11.12 -11.60 6.93
C ALA A 60 10.47 -12.06 8.25
N HIS A 61 11.25 -12.77 9.06
CA HIS A 61 10.96 -13.00 10.46
C HIS A 61 11.05 -11.64 11.17
N LEU A 62 9.90 -11.01 11.41
CA LEU A 62 9.78 -9.81 12.24
C LEU A 62 9.97 -10.21 13.70
N THR A 63 11.20 -10.12 14.20
CA THR A 63 11.50 -10.33 15.62
C THR A 63 11.02 -9.10 16.41
N LEU A 64 9.79 -9.16 16.89
CA LEU A 64 9.30 -8.29 17.97
C LEU A 64 9.96 -8.76 19.27
N VAL A 65 10.93 -7.99 19.77
CA VAL A 65 11.43 -8.17 21.14
C VAL A 65 10.31 -7.75 22.08
N SER A 66 9.56 -8.73 22.60
CA SER A 66 8.62 -8.51 23.69
C SER A 66 9.25 -8.96 25.00
N ASN A 67 9.58 -8.01 25.87
CA ASN A 67 9.84 -8.28 27.28
C ASN A 67 8.52 -8.71 27.93
N SER A 68 8.24 -10.01 27.97
CA SER A 68 7.15 -10.58 28.73
C SER A 68 7.66 -11.70 29.64
N LYS A 69 7.39 -11.57 30.94
CA LYS A 69 7.58 -12.58 31.99
C LYS A 69 7.17 -13.98 31.51
N PRO A 70 7.83 -15.05 31.99
CA PRO A 70 7.58 -16.41 31.54
C PRO A 70 6.12 -16.79 31.84
N ARG A 71 5.33 -16.99 30.78
CA ARG A 71 4.07 -17.71 30.87
C ARG A 71 4.39 -19.19 30.78
N LEU A 72 3.75 -19.98 31.65
CA LEU A 72 3.67 -21.43 31.55
C LEU A 72 2.98 -21.78 30.22
N ASN A 73 3.74 -21.82 29.14
CA ASN A 73 3.28 -22.36 27.88
C ASN A 73 3.33 -23.88 28.02
N PRO A 74 2.20 -24.59 27.93
CA PRO A 74 2.20 -26.05 27.95
C PRO A 74 3.10 -26.56 26.83
N VAL A 75 4.00 -27.49 27.17
CA VAL A 75 4.98 -28.08 26.25
C VAL A 75 4.23 -28.65 25.04
N PRO A 76 4.52 -28.20 23.81
CA PRO A 76 3.87 -28.73 22.62
C PRO A 76 4.20 -30.23 22.47
N SER A 77 3.18 -31.07 22.27
CA SER A 77 3.39 -32.48 21.93
C SER A 77 4.21 -32.58 20.63
N LYS A 78 5.03 -33.63 20.47
CA LYS A 78 5.91 -33.81 19.30
C LYS A 78 5.14 -33.73 17.97
N ASP A 79 3.89 -34.19 17.92
CA ASP A 79 3.03 -34.14 16.73
C ASP A 79 2.56 -32.73 16.32
N SER A 80 2.63 -31.75 17.23
CA SER A 80 2.16 -30.39 16.95
C SER A 80 3.15 -29.55 16.14
N LYS A 81 4.42 -29.97 16.04
CA LYS A 81 5.46 -29.20 15.33
C LYS A 81 5.19 -29.08 13.84
N ASN A 82 4.59 -30.10 13.21
CA ASN A 82 4.32 -30.13 11.77
C ASN A 82 2.98 -29.47 11.38
N LYS A 83 2.11 -29.16 12.34
CA LYS A 83 0.80 -28.58 12.05
C LYS A 83 0.91 -27.08 11.76
N LYS A 84 0.26 -26.63 10.68
CA LYS A 84 0.13 -25.21 10.33
C LYS A 84 -0.71 -24.48 11.38
N ALA A 85 -0.31 -23.26 11.75
CA ALA A 85 -1.10 -22.42 12.64
C ALA A 85 -2.53 -22.26 12.10
N GLY A 86 -3.53 -22.46 12.96
CA GLY A 86 -4.95 -22.36 12.59
C GLY A 86 -5.55 -23.65 12.01
N HIS A 87 -4.74 -24.71 11.94
CA HIS A 87 -5.11 -26.07 11.54
C HIS A 87 -4.62 -27.09 12.58
N GLY A 88 -4.89 -26.82 13.87
CA GLY A 88 -4.47 -27.66 14.99
C GLY A 88 -3.18 -27.21 15.68
N ARG A 89 -2.75 -25.96 15.44
CA ARG A 89 -1.68 -25.29 16.20
C ARG A 89 -2.06 -23.84 16.46
N LEU A 90 -1.75 -23.34 17.65
CA LEU A 90 -1.95 -21.93 17.97
C LEU A 90 -1.06 -21.04 17.08
N GLY A 91 -1.60 -19.89 16.70
CA GLY A 91 -0.81 -18.83 16.08
C GLY A 91 -0.03 -18.05 17.13
N THR A 92 0.91 -17.23 16.68
CA THR A 92 1.50 -16.19 17.53
C THR A 92 0.38 -15.30 18.05
N PRO A 93 0.31 -15.01 19.36
CA PRO A 93 -0.69 -14.10 19.90
C PRO A 93 -0.64 -12.76 19.16
N THR A 94 -1.71 -12.42 18.47
CA THR A 94 -1.85 -11.14 17.78
C THR A 94 -2.85 -10.27 18.51
N LYS A 95 -2.68 -8.95 18.41
CA LYS A 95 -3.67 -7.98 18.89
C LYS A 95 -4.42 -7.42 17.69
N PHE A 96 -5.72 -7.21 17.87
CA PHE A 96 -6.51 -6.48 16.89
C PHE A 96 -6.09 -4.99 16.89
N GLY A 97 -5.41 -4.56 15.83
CA GLY A 97 -4.85 -3.21 15.71
C GLY A 97 -5.79 -2.19 15.06
N ASN A 98 -5.45 -0.90 15.17
CA ASN A 98 -6.24 0.18 14.55
C ASN A 98 -6.34 0.06 13.02
N ASN A 99 -5.28 -0.42 12.34
CA ASN A 99 -5.30 -0.65 10.89
C ASN A 99 -6.31 -1.74 10.49
N ALA A 100 -6.42 -2.80 11.30
CA ALA A 100 -7.42 -3.83 11.11
C ALA A 100 -8.84 -3.25 11.26
N ARG A 101 -9.05 -2.39 12.26
CA ARG A 101 -10.32 -1.67 12.47
C ARG A 101 -10.71 -0.86 11.26
N ARG A 102 -9.80 -0.02 10.77
CA ARG A 102 -10.04 0.82 9.58
C ARG A 102 -10.34 -0.03 8.35
N ARG A 103 -9.61 -1.12 8.14
CA ARG A 103 -9.88 -2.03 7.02
C ARG A 103 -11.27 -2.64 7.09
N ILE A 104 -11.74 -3.02 8.29
CA ILE A 104 -13.11 -3.53 8.47
C ILE A 104 -14.15 -2.45 8.20
N ILE A 105 -13.97 -1.23 8.72
CA ILE A 105 -14.90 -0.11 8.50
C ILE A 105 -15.00 0.21 7.00
N ARG A 106 -13.85 0.34 6.32
CA ARG A 106 -13.78 0.63 4.88
C ARG A 106 -14.42 -0.45 4.02
N ALA A 107 -14.13 -1.72 4.31
CA ALA A 107 -14.74 -2.84 3.59
C ALA A 107 -16.23 -2.99 3.91
N GLY A 108 -16.64 -2.73 5.16
CA GLY A 108 -18.05 -2.70 5.56
C GLY A 108 -18.82 -1.58 4.85
N ALA A 109 -18.19 -0.45 4.56
CA ALA A 109 -18.84 0.64 3.83
C ALA A 109 -19.11 0.29 2.37
N ILE A 110 -18.33 -0.60 1.75
CA ILE A 110 -18.70 -1.18 0.45
C ILE A 110 -19.97 -2.02 0.58
N LEU A 111 -20.08 -2.83 1.64
CA LEU A 111 -21.27 -3.65 1.85
C LEU A 111 -22.51 -2.81 2.19
N ASP A 112 -22.32 -1.66 2.84
CA ASP A 112 -23.41 -0.71 3.14
C ASP A 112 -24.02 -0.07 1.88
N GLN A 113 -23.38 -0.20 0.71
CA GLN A 113 -23.92 0.26 -0.58
C GLN A 113 -24.92 -0.73 -1.18
N TYR A 114 -24.94 -1.98 -0.73
CA TYR A 114 -25.91 -2.98 -1.19
C TYR A 114 -27.24 -2.82 -0.47
N PRO A 115 -28.37 -3.24 -1.10
CA PRO A 115 -29.63 -3.40 -0.40
C PRO A 115 -29.43 -4.24 0.88
N PRO A 116 -29.85 -3.75 2.07
CA PRO A 116 -29.66 -4.49 3.32
C PRO A 116 -30.34 -5.87 3.29
N SER A 117 -31.45 -5.98 2.55
CA SER A 117 -32.16 -7.22 2.27
C SER A 117 -31.28 -8.29 1.60
N GLU A 118 -30.19 -7.94 0.91
CA GLU A 118 -29.34 -8.90 0.20
C GLU A 118 -28.13 -9.36 1.04
N SER A 119 -28.01 -8.88 2.27
CA SER A 119 -26.87 -9.18 3.14
C SER A 119 -27.31 -9.92 4.41
N LEU A 120 -26.50 -10.90 4.83
CA LEU A 120 -26.67 -11.63 6.08
C LEU A 120 -25.61 -11.25 7.10
N PHE A 121 -26.05 -10.96 8.32
CA PHE A 121 -25.23 -10.91 9.51
C PHE A 121 -25.30 -12.24 10.24
N CYS A 122 -24.17 -12.94 10.33
CA CYS A 122 -24.07 -14.25 10.95
C CYS A 122 -23.22 -14.19 12.22
N THR A 123 -23.67 -14.93 13.23
CA THR A 123 -23.06 -15.06 14.55
C THR A 123 -22.92 -16.53 14.91
N ALA A 124 -21.68 -17.01 15.00
CA ALA A 124 -21.32 -18.39 15.30
C ALA A 124 -20.67 -18.49 16.70
N THR A 125 -21.41 -19.04 17.66
CA THR A 125 -20.95 -19.22 19.05
C THR A 125 -20.37 -20.61 19.26
N LEU A 126 -19.24 -20.70 19.95
CA LEU A 126 -18.76 -21.97 20.49
C LEU A 126 -19.68 -22.45 21.64
N PRO A 127 -20.33 -23.61 21.56
CA PRO A 127 -21.21 -24.09 22.63
C PRO A 127 -20.44 -24.52 23.89
N GLY A 128 -19.26 -25.12 23.73
CA GLY A 128 -18.44 -25.58 24.85
C GLY A 128 -17.94 -24.44 25.75
N SER A 129 -17.65 -24.77 27.02
CA SER A 129 -17.10 -23.86 28.03
C SER A 129 -15.85 -24.39 28.74
N THR A 130 -15.29 -25.50 28.29
CA THR A 130 -14.02 -26.01 28.80
C THR A 130 -12.83 -25.24 28.21
N ASP A 131 -11.73 -25.18 28.96
CA ASP A 131 -10.48 -24.55 28.50
C ASP A 131 -9.92 -25.25 27.25
N SER A 132 -10.04 -26.58 27.19
CA SER A 132 -9.67 -27.37 26.01
C SER A 132 -10.48 -26.98 24.78
N ALA A 133 -11.80 -26.78 24.90
CA ALA A 133 -12.63 -26.32 23.79
C ALA A 133 -12.23 -24.91 23.32
N PHE A 134 -11.93 -24.00 24.26
CA PHE A 134 -11.47 -22.64 23.93
C PHE A 134 -10.13 -22.66 23.18
N ARG A 135 -9.19 -23.48 23.63
CA ARG A 135 -7.91 -23.68 22.97
C ARG A 135 -8.08 -24.25 21.58
N THR A 136 -8.84 -25.33 21.46
CA THR A 136 -9.03 -26.05 20.19
C THR A 136 -9.69 -25.16 19.14
N ILE A 137 -10.72 -24.37 19.48
CA ILE A 137 -11.32 -23.48 18.48
C ILE A 137 -10.32 -22.42 17.97
N ALA A 138 -9.43 -21.93 18.84
CA ALA A 138 -8.37 -21.00 18.43
C ALA A 138 -7.33 -21.67 17.51
N GLU A 139 -6.91 -22.89 17.88
CA GLU A 139 -5.99 -23.73 17.09
C GLU A 139 -6.54 -24.09 15.72
N TYR A 140 -7.86 -24.22 15.56
CA TYR A 140 -8.55 -24.53 14.31
C TYR A 140 -9.28 -23.33 13.70
N SER A 141 -8.99 -22.10 14.16
CA SER A 141 -9.69 -20.88 13.73
C SER A 141 -9.62 -20.64 12.21
N SER A 142 -8.49 -20.95 11.56
CA SER A 142 -8.37 -20.80 10.10
C SER A 142 -9.08 -21.92 9.35
N TYR A 143 -9.02 -23.15 9.87
CA TYR A 143 -9.78 -24.28 9.34
C TYR A 143 -11.29 -24.02 9.36
N ALA A 144 -11.82 -23.48 10.46
CA ALA A 144 -13.23 -23.10 10.56
C ALA A 144 -13.63 -22.07 9.49
N ILE A 145 -12.85 -21.01 9.31
CA ILE A 145 -13.09 -19.99 8.27
C ILE A 145 -13.04 -20.60 6.87
N ASN A 146 -12.08 -21.49 6.59
CA ASN A 146 -11.97 -22.14 5.29
C ASN A 146 -13.21 -23.01 5.00
N LEU A 147 -13.72 -23.74 5.99
CA LEU A 147 -14.94 -24.53 5.82
C LEU A 147 -16.18 -23.64 5.60
N ILE A 148 -16.30 -22.52 6.31
CA ILE A 148 -17.39 -21.53 6.06
C ILE A 148 -17.28 -21.00 4.64
N GLN A 149 -16.10 -20.56 4.22
CA GLN A 149 -15.90 -20.04 2.87
C GLN A 149 -16.16 -21.12 1.82
N ALA A 150 -15.72 -22.36 2.03
CA ALA A 150 -15.98 -23.47 1.11
C ALA A 150 -17.47 -23.77 0.99
N TRP A 151 -18.20 -23.77 2.11
CA TRP A 151 -19.66 -23.94 2.12
C TRP A 151 -20.36 -22.83 1.32
N ILE A 152 -20.05 -21.56 1.60
CA ILE A 152 -20.61 -20.43 0.84
C ILE A 152 -20.28 -20.58 -0.66
N ALA A 153 -19.14 -21.18 -1.05
CA ALA A 153 -18.74 -21.38 -2.46
C ALA A 153 -19.72 -22.17 -3.27
N LYS A 154 -20.33 -23.16 -2.63
CA LYS A 154 -21.20 -24.11 -3.29
C LYS A 154 -22.56 -23.50 -3.62
N HIS A 155 -22.90 -22.39 -2.97
CA HIS A 155 -24.23 -21.79 -3.02
C HIS A 155 -24.22 -20.32 -3.46
N HIS A 156 -23.07 -19.68 -3.49
CA HIS A 156 -22.93 -18.27 -3.89
C HIS A 156 -21.54 -17.98 -4.49
N HIS A 157 -21.54 -17.60 -5.77
CA HIS A 157 -20.35 -17.13 -6.49
C HIS A 157 -20.01 -15.68 -6.10
N GLY A 158 -18.74 -15.29 -6.16
CA GLY A 158 -18.36 -13.88 -5.92
C GLY A 158 -18.31 -13.41 -4.46
N LYS A 159 -18.52 -14.30 -3.49
CA LYS A 159 -18.50 -14.08 -2.02
C LYS A 159 -17.86 -12.79 -1.53
N GLU A 160 -18.71 -11.81 -1.28
CA GLU A 160 -18.34 -10.60 -0.59
C GLU A 160 -18.55 -10.78 0.90
N LEU A 161 -17.55 -11.43 1.50
CA LEU A 161 -17.52 -11.78 2.91
C LEU A 161 -16.54 -10.88 3.67
N ILE A 162 -16.95 -10.47 4.87
CA ILE A 162 -16.11 -9.88 5.89
C ILE A 162 -16.36 -10.60 7.22
N TYR A 163 -15.31 -10.93 7.98
CA TYR A 163 -15.48 -11.62 9.26
C TYR A 163 -14.56 -11.05 10.34
N VAL A 164 -14.97 -11.24 11.59
CA VAL A 164 -14.28 -10.82 12.81
C VAL A 164 -14.49 -11.89 13.89
N TRP A 165 -13.41 -12.29 14.55
CA TRP A 165 -13.45 -12.99 15.82
C TRP A 165 -13.57 -11.97 16.96
N GLU A 166 -14.51 -12.19 17.86
CA GLU A 166 -14.66 -11.49 19.14
C GLU A 166 -14.28 -12.46 20.27
N LEU A 167 -13.61 -11.96 21.31
CA LEU A 167 -13.41 -12.70 22.55
C LEU A 167 -14.59 -12.39 23.49
N GLN A 168 -15.41 -13.39 23.82
CA GLN A 168 -16.51 -13.21 24.77
C GLN A 168 -16.01 -13.06 26.20
N LYS A 169 -16.84 -12.49 27.10
CA LYS A 169 -16.54 -12.32 28.54
C LYS A 169 -16.02 -13.61 29.22
N ARG A 170 -16.50 -14.77 28.79
CA ARG A 170 -16.10 -16.09 29.31
C ARG A 170 -14.82 -16.67 28.70
N GLY A 171 -14.12 -15.95 27.82
CA GLY A 171 -12.90 -16.40 27.14
C GLY A 171 -13.11 -17.17 25.83
N ALA A 172 -14.34 -17.51 25.47
CA ALA A 172 -14.64 -18.20 24.21
C ALA A 172 -14.50 -17.27 23.00
N LEU A 173 -13.99 -17.81 21.88
CA LEU A 173 -14.03 -17.14 20.60
C LEU A 173 -15.43 -17.19 19.99
N HIS A 174 -15.84 -16.07 19.42
CA HIS A 174 -17.14 -15.85 18.81
C HIS A 174 -16.94 -15.27 17.42
N LEU A 175 -17.53 -15.89 16.41
CA LEU A 175 -17.34 -15.46 15.03
C LEU A 175 -18.53 -14.61 14.59
N HIS A 176 -18.25 -13.39 14.16
CA HIS A 176 -19.19 -12.53 13.45
C HIS A 176 -18.76 -12.40 12.00
N PHE A 177 -19.69 -12.52 11.06
CA PHE A 177 -19.40 -12.21 9.66
C PHE A 177 -20.61 -11.63 8.95
N VAL A 178 -20.32 -10.86 7.91
CA VAL A 178 -21.33 -10.37 6.98
C VAL A 178 -21.02 -10.88 5.60
N LEU A 179 -22.06 -11.39 4.95
CA LEU A 179 -22.02 -11.90 3.58
C LEU A 179 -23.09 -11.18 2.77
N HIS A 180 -22.68 -10.52 1.68
CA HIS A 180 -23.60 -10.15 0.62
C HIS A 180 -23.89 -11.38 -0.25
N CYS A 181 -25.17 -11.67 -0.46
CA CYS A 181 -25.65 -12.90 -1.12
C CYS A 181 -26.12 -12.67 -2.57
N GLY A 182 -26.28 -11.41 -3.00
CA GLY A 182 -26.71 -11.01 -4.35
C GLY A 182 -28.10 -11.51 -4.79
N SER A 183 -28.78 -12.36 -4.02
CA SER A 183 -30.12 -12.88 -4.29
C SER A 183 -30.82 -13.27 -2.99
N SER A 184 -32.15 -13.17 -2.98
CA SER A 184 -32.99 -13.62 -1.86
C SER A 184 -32.91 -15.13 -1.63
N ASP A 185 -32.77 -15.92 -2.68
CA ASP A 185 -32.82 -17.39 -2.58
C ASP A 185 -31.55 -17.94 -1.93
N ALA A 186 -30.38 -17.50 -2.39
CA ALA A 186 -29.11 -17.84 -1.74
C ALA A 186 -29.08 -17.36 -0.29
N ARG A 187 -29.60 -16.16 -0.01
CA ARG A 187 -29.73 -15.62 1.34
C ARG A 187 -30.62 -16.52 2.21
N ASN A 188 -31.83 -16.84 1.77
CA ASN A 188 -32.79 -17.63 2.53
C ASN A 188 -32.23 -19.02 2.85
N TYR A 189 -31.62 -19.67 1.85
CA TYR A 189 -30.94 -20.96 2.03
C TYR A 189 -29.79 -20.87 3.04
N LEU A 190 -28.89 -19.90 2.88
CA LEU A 190 -27.76 -19.73 3.80
C LEU A 190 -28.23 -19.40 5.22
N GLN A 191 -29.32 -18.63 5.35
CA GLN A 191 -29.91 -18.29 6.64
C GLN A 191 -30.48 -19.53 7.34
N SER A 192 -31.25 -20.36 6.65
CA SER A 192 -31.84 -21.59 7.22
C SER A 192 -30.78 -22.63 7.57
N GLU A 193 -29.75 -22.78 6.74
CA GLU A 193 -28.73 -23.82 6.91
C GLU A 193 -27.54 -23.42 7.79
N PHE A 194 -27.44 -22.16 8.20
CA PHE A 194 -26.26 -21.67 8.91
C PHE A 194 -25.96 -22.44 10.21
N LYS A 195 -27.00 -22.73 11.01
CA LYS A 195 -26.84 -23.49 12.27
C LYS A 195 -26.31 -24.89 12.01
N ASN A 196 -26.90 -25.58 11.03
CA ASN A 196 -26.49 -26.92 10.61
C ASN A 196 -25.04 -26.92 10.16
N GLN A 197 -24.65 -25.95 9.34
CA GLN A 197 -23.28 -25.85 8.86
C GLN A 197 -22.29 -25.57 9.99
N TRP A 198 -22.63 -24.68 10.93
CA TRP A 198 -21.76 -24.40 12.06
C TRP A 198 -21.55 -25.65 12.94
N ASN A 199 -22.61 -26.41 13.19
CA ASN A 199 -22.52 -27.70 13.88
C ASN A 199 -21.64 -28.71 13.14
N ARG A 200 -21.75 -28.81 11.80
CA ARG A 200 -20.87 -29.67 10.98
C ARG A 200 -19.40 -29.27 11.13
N ILE A 201 -19.10 -27.98 11.14
CA ILE A 201 -17.74 -27.45 11.31
C ILE A 201 -17.19 -27.81 12.69
N LEU A 202 -17.96 -27.56 13.74
CA LEU A 202 -17.56 -27.89 15.12
C LEU A 202 -17.31 -29.39 15.28
N SER A 203 -18.21 -30.23 14.76
CA SER A 203 -18.03 -31.69 14.77
C SER A 203 -16.79 -32.14 14.00
N ALA A 204 -16.50 -31.55 12.84
CA ALA A 204 -15.30 -31.85 12.07
C ALA A 204 -14.01 -31.46 12.82
N ILE A 205 -14.03 -30.33 13.55
CA ILE A 205 -12.90 -29.94 14.40
C ILE A 205 -12.76 -30.92 15.57
N SER A 206 -13.84 -31.24 16.28
CA SER A 206 -13.80 -32.19 17.41
C SER A 206 -13.24 -33.55 16.99
N LEU A 207 -13.64 -34.04 15.82
CA LEU A 207 -13.12 -35.30 15.27
C LEU A 207 -11.62 -35.21 14.99
N LYS A 208 -11.15 -34.11 14.38
CA LYS A 208 -9.73 -33.92 14.04
C LYS A 208 -8.83 -33.67 15.25
N SER A 209 -9.36 -33.03 16.29
CA SER A 209 -8.59 -32.67 17.49
C SER A 209 -8.66 -33.73 18.60
N GLY A 210 -9.68 -34.60 18.58
CA GLY A 210 -10.03 -35.46 19.72
C GLY A 210 -10.66 -34.71 20.90
N ILE A 211 -10.95 -33.42 20.76
CA ILE A 211 -11.49 -32.56 21.82
C ILE A 211 -12.95 -32.24 21.55
N ASP A 212 -13.82 -32.49 22.52
CA ASP A 212 -15.23 -32.16 22.41
C ASP A 212 -15.49 -30.64 22.53
N LEU A 213 -15.68 -29.96 21.39
CA LEU A 213 -16.04 -28.54 21.32
C LEU A 213 -17.43 -28.20 21.89
N TYR A 214 -18.24 -29.21 22.23
CA TYR A 214 -19.56 -29.04 22.84
C TYR A 214 -19.54 -29.23 24.36
N ALA A 215 -18.39 -29.62 24.93
CA ALA A 215 -18.24 -29.89 26.36
C ALA A 215 -18.39 -28.61 27.20
N LYS A 216 -19.27 -28.67 28.20
CA LYS A 216 -19.53 -27.60 29.15
C LYS A 216 -18.75 -27.82 30.45
N SER A 217 -18.65 -29.07 30.86
CA SER A 217 -17.90 -29.59 32.01
C SER A 217 -17.31 -30.95 31.64
N LYS A 218 -16.71 -31.68 32.60
CA LYS A 218 -16.24 -33.05 32.40
C LYS A 218 -17.37 -34.05 32.14
N SER A 219 -18.57 -33.80 32.69
CA SER A 219 -19.71 -34.72 32.66
C SER A 219 -20.84 -34.29 31.73
N TYR A 220 -20.82 -33.05 31.22
CA TYR A 220 -21.91 -32.51 30.39
C TYR A 220 -21.41 -31.94 29.06
N SER A 221 -22.10 -32.32 27.98
CA SER A 221 -21.81 -31.88 26.62
C SER A 221 -23.10 -31.66 25.81
N HIS A 222 -23.09 -30.64 24.95
CA HIS A 222 -24.15 -30.41 23.97
C HIS A 222 -24.01 -31.27 22.69
N LYS A 223 -23.05 -32.20 22.63
CA LYS A 223 -22.78 -33.00 21.42
C LYS A 223 -24.02 -33.75 20.89
N ASN A 224 -24.86 -34.24 21.80
CA ASN A 224 -26.08 -34.98 21.48
C ASN A 224 -27.34 -34.08 21.38
N ASN A 225 -27.25 -32.83 21.83
CA ASN A 225 -28.33 -31.85 21.72
C ASN A 225 -27.81 -30.62 20.97
N LYS A 226 -27.64 -30.77 19.66
CA LYS A 226 -27.11 -29.70 18.80
C LYS A 226 -28.07 -28.53 18.62
N GLU A 227 -29.33 -28.71 19.02
CA GLU A 227 -30.33 -27.65 18.98
C GLU A 227 -30.04 -26.54 20.01
N SER A 228 -29.34 -26.85 21.09
CA SER A 228 -28.91 -25.87 22.08
C SER A 228 -27.81 -24.92 21.59
N VAL A 229 -27.19 -25.20 20.44
CA VAL A 229 -26.08 -24.42 19.90
C VAL A 229 -26.61 -23.08 19.40
N ARG A 230 -26.21 -22.02 20.11
CA ARG A 230 -26.64 -20.66 19.81
C ARG A 230 -25.90 -20.11 18.59
N THR A 231 -26.58 -20.07 17.48
CA THR A 231 -26.15 -19.35 16.27
C THR A 231 -27.26 -18.41 15.83
N LYS A 232 -26.90 -17.40 15.06
CA LYS A 232 -27.87 -16.44 14.52
C LYS A 232 -27.46 -16.05 13.11
N ALA A 233 -28.39 -16.09 12.17
CA ALA A 233 -28.24 -15.53 10.83
C ALA A 233 -29.44 -14.60 10.60
N GLU A 234 -29.16 -13.31 10.42
CA GLU A 234 -30.18 -12.27 10.29
C GLU A 234 -29.91 -11.42 9.06
N ILE A 235 -30.97 -10.89 8.48
CA ILE A 235 -30.86 -9.85 7.47
C ILE A 235 -30.19 -8.63 8.10
N VAL A 236 -29.24 -8.03 7.38
CA VAL A 236 -28.59 -6.80 7.82
C VAL A 236 -29.63 -5.68 7.84
N THR A 237 -29.79 -5.02 8.98
CA THR A 237 -30.68 -3.84 9.15
C THR A 237 -29.93 -2.59 9.56
N LYS A 238 -28.63 -2.72 9.80
CA LYS A 238 -27.76 -1.64 10.31
C LYS A 238 -26.50 -1.60 9.47
N SER A 239 -25.84 -0.45 9.42
CA SER A 239 -24.52 -0.31 8.78
C SER A 239 -23.56 -1.38 9.29
N VAL A 240 -23.08 -2.21 8.38
CA VAL A 240 -22.08 -3.26 8.54
C VAL A 240 -20.79 -2.65 9.06
N ALA A 241 -20.36 -1.52 8.50
CA ALA A 241 -19.16 -0.81 8.93
C ALA A 241 -19.24 -0.44 10.42
N ARG A 242 -20.35 0.20 10.82
CA ARG A 242 -20.58 0.63 12.21
C ARG A 242 -20.69 -0.58 13.13
N TYR A 243 -21.48 -1.57 12.75
CA TYR A 243 -21.80 -2.71 13.61
C TYR A 243 -20.59 -3.61 13.85
N LEU A 244 -19.85 -4.02 12.80
CA LEU A 244 -18.64 -4.83 12.97
C LEU A 244 -17.57 -4.09 13.76
N SER A 245 -17.44 -2.77 13.59
CA SER A 245 -16.47 -1.97 14.33
C SER A 245 -16.69 -1.95 15.85
N LYS A 246 -17.92 -2.20 16.31
CA LYS A 246 -18.26 -2.34 17.74
C LYS A 246 -17.56 -3.54 18.36
N TYR A 247 -17.57 -4.69 17.69
CA TYR A 247 -16.96 -5.93 18.17
C TYR A 247 -15.44 -5.82 18.29
N LEU A 248 -14.84 -4.96 17.48
CA LEU A 248 -13.41 -4.64 17.51
C LEU A 248 -13.00 -3.78 18.69
N SER A 249 -13.95 -3.07 19.29
CA SER A 249 -13.70 -2.14 20.40
C SER A 249 -13.64 -2.85 21.75
N LYS A 250 -14.34 -3.98 21.88
CA LYS A 250 -14.47 -4.72 23.14
C LYS A 250 -13.20 -5.45 23.59
N SER A 251 -12.28 -5.74 22.68
CA SER A 251 -11.03 -6.42 23.03
C SER A 251 -10.03 -5.54 23.79
N LYS A 252 -10.33 -4.24 23.98
CA LYS A 252 -9.43 -3.26 24.62
C LYS A 252 -9.77 -2.97 26.09
N SER A 253 -10.87 -3.49 26.63
CA SER A 253 -11.26 -3.21 28.02
C SER A 253 -10.23 -3.81 29.01
N LYS A 254 -9.57 -2.94 29.78
CA LYS A 254 -8.40 -3.21 30.64
C LYS A 254 -8.61 -4.23 31.77
N GLY A 255 -9.85 -4.63 32.06
CA GLY A 255 -10.17 -5.63 33.10
C GLY A 255 -10.09 -7.09 32.67
N PHE A 256 -9.76 -7.39 31.41
CA PHE A 256 -9.67 -8.76 30.90
C PHE A 256 -8.34 -9.41 31.31
N GLN A 257 -8.13 -9.61 32.62
CA GLN A 257 -7.03 -10.40 33.17
C GLN A 257 -7.23 -11.89 32.83
N MET A 258 -6.94 -12.24 31.58
CA MET A 258 -5.77 -13.05 31.27
C MET A 258 -5.64 -14.44 31.97
N ARG A 259 -6.71 -15.17 32.26
CA ARG A 259 -6.54 -16.57 32.71
C ARG A 259 -6.23 -17.54 31.57
N THR A 260 -6.82 -17.42 30.38
CA THR A 260 -6.36 -18.15 29.17
C THR A 260 -6.92 -17.53 27.87
N SER A 261 -6.31 -16.47 27.33
CA SER A 261 -6.77 -15.89 26.04
C SER A 261 -6.11 -16.57 24.84
N TYR A 262 -6.66 -17.72 24.44
CA TYR A 262 -6.30 -18.34 23.17
C TYR A 262 -6.73 -17.43 22.01
N SER A 263 -5.75 -16.95 21.25
CA SER A 263 -6.00 -16.04 20.13
C SER A 263 -6.17 -16.84 18.84
N PRO A 264 -7.13 -16.46 17.95
CA PRO A 264 -7.17 -17.01 16.62
C PRO A 264 -5.91 -16.61 15.86
N VAL A 265 -5.57 -17.35 14.81
CA VAL A 265 -4.43 -16.98 13.93
C VAL A 265 -4.64 -15.62 13.30
N ARG A 266 -5.89 -15.32 12.95
CA ARG A 266 -6.27 -14.04 12.36
C ARG A 266 -7.60 -13.62 12.94
N TRP A 267 -7.62 -12.46 13.59
CA TRP A 267 -8.82 -11.90 14.21
C TRP A 267 -9.90 -11.46 13.21
N PHE A 268 -9.57 -11.24 11.95
CA PHE A 268 -10.54 -10.75 10.97
C PHE A 268 -10.12 -11.08 9.54
N GLY A 269 -11.03 -10.99 8.59
CA GLY A 269 -10.67 -11.08 7.19
C GLY A 269 -11.69 -10.41 6.29
N VAL A 270 -11.21 -10.02 5.12
CA VAL A 270 -12.00 -9.50 4.01
C VAL A 270 -11.73 -10.45 2.84
N SER A 271 -12.78 -10.93 2.22
CA SER A 271 -12.70 -11.77 1.01
C SER A 271 -11.97 -11.05 -0.12
N ARG A 272 -11.43 -11.82 -1.07
CA ARG A 272 -10.71 -11.24 -2.22
C ARG A 272 -11.62 -10.35 -3.09
N PRO A 273 -12.84 -10.76 -3.46
CA PRO A 273 -13.75 -9.91 -4.26
C PRO A 273 -14.05 -8.58 -3.56
N LEU A 274 -14.43 -8.62 -2.28
CA LEU A 274 -14.70 -7.41 -1.50
C LEU A 274 -13.46 -6.52 -1.35
N SER A 275 -12.27 -7.12 -1.19
CA SER A 275 -11.02 -6.36 -1.13
C SER A 275 -10.65 -5.73 -2.47
N ALA A 276 -11.02 -6.33 -3.61
CA ALA A 276 -10.84 -5.76 -4.93
C ALA A 276 -11.79 -4.58 -5.16
N LYS A 277 -13.08 -4.72 -4.79
CA LYS A 277 -14.05 -3.63 -4.80
C LYS A 277 -13.62 -2.45 -3.92
N LEU A 278 -13.15 -2.73 -2.70
CA LEU A 278 -12.60 -1.68 -1.84
C LEU A 278 -11.41 -0.97 -2.49
N LYS A 279 -10.50 -1.71 -3.15
CA LYS A 279 -9.36 -1.10 -3.85
C LYS A 279 -9.82 -0.23 -5.02
N ALA A 280 -10.78 -0.70 -5.81
CA ALA A 280 -11.34 0.05 -6.94
C ALA A 280 -12.05 1.34 -6.50
N ALA A 281 -12.75 1.29 -5.37
CA ALA A 281 -13.42 2.44 -4.80
C ALA A 281 -12.49 3.36 -3.98
N THR A 282 -11.24 2.96 -3.75
CA THR A 282 -10.25 3.80 -3.06
C THR A 282 -9.53 4.66 -4.10
N ARG A 283 -9.63 5.98 -3.96
CA ARG A 283 -8.82 6.93 -4.75
C ARG A 283 -7.50 7.18 -4.05
N GLU A 284 -6.40 7.24 -4.81
CA GLU A 284 -5.06 7.41 -4.26
C GLU A 284 -4.25 8.39 -5.11
N TYR A 285 -3.59 9.32 -4.44
CA TYR A 285 -2.67 10.29 -5.04
C TYR A 285 -1.37 10.28 -4.26
N VAL A 286 -0.24 10.34 -4.98
CA VAL A 286 1.09 10.31 -4.39
C VAL A 286 1.92 11.41 -5.02
N TRP A 287 2.48 12.28 -4.19
CA TRP A 287 3.46 13.30 -4.58
C TRP A 287 4.81 12.96 -3.95
N SER A 288 5.89 13.21 -4.68
CA SER A 288 7.26 12.97 -4.23
C SER A 288 8.05 14.28 -4.24
N PHE A 289 8.92 14.44 -3.25
CA PHE A 289 9.65 15.67 -2.99
C PHE A 289 11.12 15.35 -2.70
N ALA A 290 12.00 16.12 -3.32
CA ALA A 290 13.45 16.07 -3.07
C ALA A 290 13.81 16.50 -1.63
N ARG A 291 13.07 17.45 -1.07
CA ARG A 291 13.37 18.06 0.23
C ARG A 291 12.22 17.86 1.22
N ARG A 292 12.59 17.60 2.47
CA ARG A 292 11.65 17.45 3.59
C ARG A 292 10.77 18.69 3.77
N GLY A 293 11.37 19.89 3.78
CA GLY A 293 10.64 21.13 4.02
C GLY A 293 9.53 21.39 3.00
N LEU A 294 9.76 21.06 1.72
CA LEU A 294 8.74 21.17 0.67
C LEU A 294 7.60 20.17 0.89
N ALA A 295 7.93 18.93 1.24
CA ALA A 295 6.92 17.93 1.57
C ALA A 295 6.11 18.31 2.81
N GLU A 296 6.77 18.86 3.84
CA GLU A 296 6.08 19.32 5.06
C GLU A 296 5.17 20.50 4.76
N SER A 297 5.62 21.51 4.02
CA SER A 297 4.78 22.64 3.59
C SER A 297 3.52 22.16 2.85
N ARG A 298 3.69 21.30 1.84
CA ARG A 298 2.55 20.76 1.08
C ARG A 298 1.65 19.87 1.92
N PHE A 299 2.21 19.15 2.90
CA PHE A 299 1.41 18.34 3.82
C PHE A 299 0.58 19.19 4.77
N GLU A 300 1.11 20.31 5.27
CA GLU A 300 0.34 21.23 6.14
C GLU A 300 -0.80 21.90 5.35
N GLU A 301 -0.57 22.29 4.08
CA GLU A 301 -1.65 22.77 3.18
C GLU A 301 -2.77 21.72 3.01
N ILE A 302 -2.39 20.47 2.73
CA ILE A 302 -3.33 19.34 2.63
C ILE A 302 -4.06 19.11 3.96
N SER A 303 -3.34 19.22 5.08
CA SER A 303 -3.92 19.05 6.42
C SER A 303 -4.96 20.11 6.70
N HIS A 304 -4.64 21.38 6.43
CA HIS A 304 -5.56 22.49 6.60
C HIS A 304 -6.82 22.32 5.73
N ALA A 305 -6.66 21.92 4.46
CA ALA A 305 -7.79 21.66 3.57
C ALA A 305 -8.69 20.52 4.08
N ILE A 306 -8.10 19.43 4.61
CA ILE A 306 -8.86 18.34 5.23
C ILE A 306 -9.58 18.83 6.50
N ASP A 307 -8.90 19.60 7.35
CA ASP A 307 -9.46 20.10 8.61
C ASP A 307 -10.62 21.09 8.36
N SER A 308 -10.52 21.95 7.35
CA SER A 308 -11.56 22.93 7.01
C SER A 308 -12.79 22.33 6.32
N SER A 309 -12.62 21.19 5.64
CA SER A 309 -13.64 20.61 4.76
C SER A 309 -14.28 19.34 5.32
N THR A 310 -13.84 18.86 6.48
CA THR A 310 -14.38 17.65 7.10
C THR A 310 -15.06 17.97 8.42
N VAL A 311 -16.13 17.23 8.74
CA VAL A 311 -16.87 17.41 10.00
C VAL A 311 -15.98 17.06 11.20
N LYS A 312 -15.05 16.13 10.99
CA LYS A 312 -14.14 15.68 12.03
C LYS A 312 -12.81 15.27 11.46
N SER A 313 -11.74 15.84 12.01
CA SER A 313 -10.38 15.48 11.66
C SER A 313 -9.53 15.06 12.85
N TYR A 314 -8.44 14.37 12.55
CA TYR A 314 -7.47 13.89 13.53
C TYR A 314 -6.07 13.92 12.93
N SER A 315 -5.14 14.56 13.62
CA SER A 315 -3.71 14.52 13.27
C SER A 315 -2.92 13.72 14.31
N TYR A 316 -1.96 12.91 13.86
CA TYR A 316 -1.06 12.17 14.74
C TYR A 316 0.23 11.74 14.05
N VAL A 317 1.29 11.50 14.83
CA VAL A 317 2.56 10.96 14.35
C VAL A 317 2.45 9.44 14.20
N SER A 318 2.84 8.91 13.04
CA SER A 318 2.85 7.47 12.76
C SER A 318 4.00 6.78 13.49
N LYS A 319 3.94 5.44 13.59
CA LYS A 319 5.06 4.63 14.11
C LYS A 319 6.29 4.64 13.20
N VAL A 320 6.13 5.07 11.94
CA VAL A 320 7.24 5.24 11.01
C VAL A 320 7.93 6.56 11.38
N PRO A 321 9.23 6.56 11.74
CA PRO A 321 9.93 7.78 12.12
C PRO A 321 9.80 8.88 11.07
N GLY A 322 9.51 10.11 11.50
CA GLY A 322 9.35 11.27 10.63
C GLY A 322 8.08 11.27 9.77
N SER A 323 7.11 10.39 10.05
CA SER A 323 5.84 10.35 9.30
C SER A 323 4.69 10.96 10.11
N LYS A 324 3.95 11.90 9.51
CA LYS A 324 2.72 12.48 10.07
C LYS A 324 1.51 11.95 9.31
N VAL A 325 0.36 11.88 9.98
CA VAL A 325 -0.91 11.44 9.40
C VAL A 325 -2.00 12.40 9.81
N VAL A 326 -2.80 12.85 8.83
CA VAL A 326 -4.09 13.51 9.06
C VAL A 326 -5.19 12.63 8.47
N VAL A 327 -6.31 12.52 9.19
CA VAL A 327 -7.50 11.76 8.78
C VAL A 327 -8.72 12.64 8.99
N GLY A 328 -9.51 12.87 7.96
CA GLY A 328 -10.79 13.58 8.02
C GLY A 328 -11.96 12.68 7.66
N TYR A 329 -13.16 13.02 8.15
CA TYR A 329 -14.41 12.34 7.83
C TYR A 329 -15.47 13.34 7.37
N TYR A 330 -16.01 13.13 6.17
CA TYR A 330 -17.14 13.92 5.66
C TYR A 330 -18.46 13.50 6.29
N GLU A 331 -19.47 14.36 6.16
CA GLU A 331 -20.84 13.99 6.52
C GLU A 331 -21.36 12.91 5.55
N SER A 332 -22.08 11.92 6.09
CA SER A 332 -22.46 10.71 5.34
C SER A 332 -23.43 10.96 4.18
N ARG A 333 -23.92 12.19 4.00
CA ARG A 333 -24.77 12.58 2.87
C ARG A 333 -23.94 12.97 1.63
N ASP A 334 -22.66 13.31 1.82
CA ASP A 334 -21.81 13.89 0.76
C ASP A 334 -20.80 12.91 0.17
N CYS A 335 -20.76 11.66 0.63
CA CYS A 335 -19.88 10.63 0.08
C CYS A 335 -20.24 10.21 -1.36
N GLY A 336 -21.40 10.65 -1.85
CA GLY A 336 -21.80 10.56 -3.25
C GLY A 336 -21.25 11.70 -4.11
N HIS A 337 -19.93 11.86 -4.19
CA HIS A 337 -19.20 12.50 -5.30
C HIS A 337 -18.81 14.01 -5.35
N PRO A 338 -19.36 15.03 -4.64
CA PRO A 338 -19.02 16.44 -4.95
C PRO A 338 -17.92 17.04 -4.06
N SER A 339 -17.96 16.84 -2.74
CA SER A 339 -17.03 17.47 -1.78
C SER A 339 -15.62 16.86 -1.82
N GLU A 340 -15.52 15.55 -2.05
CA GLU A 340 -14.23 14.92 -2.37
C GLU A 340 -13.67 15.47 -3.68
N HIS A 341 -14.53 15.70 -4.69
CA HIS A 341 -14.10 16.35 -5.91
C HIS A 341 -13.61 17.76 -5.63
N ILE A 342 -14.20 18.52 -4.71
CA ILE A 342 -13.72 19.87 -4.37
C ILE A 342 -12.34 19.82 -3.74
N ILE A 343 -12.11 19.00 -2.71
CA ILE A 343 -10.75 18.91 -2.13
C ILE A 343 -9.77 18.34 -3.15
N PHE A 344 -10.12 17.29 -3.89
CA PHE A 344 -9.20 16.76 -4.90
C PHE A 344 -8.96 17.77 -6.01
N LYS A 345 -9.99 18.50 -6.45
CA LYS A 345 -9.90 19.57 -7.44
C LYS A 345 -9.17 20.78 -6.88
N GLU A 346 -9.21 21.10 -5.59
CA GLU A 346 -8.35 22.12 -4.99
C GLU A 346 -6.91 21.63 -4.86
N LEU A 347 -6.70 20.38 -4.47
CA LEU A 347 -5.39 19.74 -4.38
C LEU A 347 -4.74 19.51 -5.75
N THR A 348 -5.53 19.32 -6.81
CA THR A 348 -5.07 19.17 -8.20
C THR A 348 -5.14 20.47 -9.01
N MET A 349 -6.10 21.36 -8.77
CA MET A 349 -6.24 22.70 -9.42
C MET A 349 -5.58 23.83 -8.63
N GLN A 350 -4.93 23.60 -7.50
CA GLN A 350 -3.73 24.38 -7.18
C GLN A 350 -2.56 24.05 -8.13
N GLY A 351 -2.79 23.12 -9.08
CA GLY A 351 -2.15 23.04 -10.39
C GLY A 351 -2.79 23.92 -11.48
N LYS A 352 -3.72 24.84 -11.17
CA LYS A 352 -3.64 26.17 -11.76
C LYS A 352 -2.46 26.81 -11.07
N ILE A 353 -1.30 26.44 -11.59
CA ILE A 353 -0.10 27.16 -11.33
C ILE A 353 -0.46 28.59 -11.74
N THR A 354 -0.65 29.50 -10.77
CA THR A 354 -0.76 30.91 -11.12
C THR A 354 0.47 31.24 -11.95
N ALA A 355 0.38 32.14 -12.94
CA ALA A 355 1.56 32.50 -13.73
C ALA A 355 2.78 32.73 -12.83
N GLU A 356 2.58 33.41 -11.69
CA GLU A 356 3.58 33.60 -10.64
C GLU A 356 4.12 32.34 -9.94
N SER A 357 3.30 31.32 -9.72
CA SER A 357 3.75 30.04 -9.13
C SER A 357 4.55 29.22 -10.14
N LEU A 358 4.22 29.36 -11.43
CA LEU A 358 4.87 28.68 -12.55
C LEU A 358 6.20 29.34 -12.79
N ASP A 359 6.20 30.66 -12.78
CA ASP A 359 7.39 31.49 -12.90
C ASP A 359 8.30 31.30 -11.69
N ARG A 360 7.78 31.17 -10.45
CA ARG A 360 8.62 30.82 -9.28
C ARG A 360 9.21 29.42 -9.36
N TYR A 361 8.42 28.43 -9.77
CA TYR A 361 8.92 27.06 -9.92
C TYR A 361 9.92 26.94 -11.09
N ARG A 362 9.65 27.62 -12.22
CA ARG A 362 10.55 27.76 -13.36
C ARG A 362 11.82 28.48 -12.97
N LEU A 363 11.73 29.62 -12.28
CA LEU A 363 12.88 30.37 -11.78
C LEU A 363 13.71 29.51 -10.82
N GLN A 364 13.07 28.73 -9.95
CA GLN A 364 13.77 27.80 -9.06
C GLN A 364 14.48 26.68 -9.84
N LEU A 365 13.81 26.03 -10.80
CA LEU A 365 14.41 25.00 -11.66
C LEU A 365 15.55 25.56 -12.51
N THR A 366 15.39 26.75 -13.06
CA THR A 366 16.42 27.47 -13.82
C THR A 366 17.60 27.84 -12.92
N GLN A 367 17.36 28.29 -11.69
CA GLN A 367 18.43 28.58 -10.72
C GLN A 367 19.16 27.31 -10.28
N GLU A 368 18.43 26.21 -10.05
CA GLU A 368 19.01 24.90 -9.72
C GLU A 368 19.81 24.34 -10.91
N GLY A 369 19.32 24.49 -12.15
CA GLY A 369 20.03 24.15 -13.38
C GLY A 369 21.30 24.99 -13.59
N ILE A 370 21.23 26.31 -13.38
CA ILE A 370 22.39 27.22 -13.42
C ILE A 370 23.41 26.85 -12.35
N ASN A 371 22.96 26.51 -11.13
CA ASN A 371 23.84 26.09 -10.06
C ASN A 371 24.50 24.74 -10.37
N LEU A 372 23.78 23.80 -10.96
CA LEU A 372 24.34 22.53 -11.44
C LEU A 372 25.37 22.76 -12.55
N LEU A 373 25.08 23.65 -13.51
CA LEU A 373 26.02 24.02 -14.57
C LEU A 373 27.26 24.74 -14.02
N ARG A 374 27.11 25.62 -13.02
CA ARG A 374 28.24 26.29 -12.35
C ARG A 374 29.11 25.33 -11.55
N LEU A 375 28.47 24.45 -10.77
CA LEU A 375 29.17 23.44 -9.96
C LEU A 375 29.89 22.40 -10.83
N ASN A 376 29.38 22.18 -12.04
CA ASN A 376 29.90 21.20 -12.99
C ASN A 376 30.39 21.83 -14.29
N GLY A 377 30.92 23.06 -14.24
CA GLY A 377 31.34 23.81 -15.43
C GLY A 377 32.25 23.02 -16.37
N HIS A 378 33.16 22.23 -15.80
CA HIS A 378 34.03 21.31 -16.54
C HIS A 378 33.29 20.18 -17.27
N LEU A 379 32.19 19.64 -16.72
CA LEU A 379 31.36 18.63 -17.40
C LEU A 379 30.54 19.25 -18.53
N HIS A 380 30.04 20.47 -18.33
CA HIS A 380 29.40 21.24 -19.38
C HIS A 380 30.39 21.53 -20.52
N ASP A 381 31.60 22.00 -20.20
CA ASP A 381 32.62 22.32 -21.20
C ASP A 381 33.11 21.07 -21.93
N ASN A 382 33.25 19.92 -21.24
CA ASN A 382 33.56 18.64 -21.85
C ASN A 382 32.41 18.14 -22.75
N PHE A 383 31.17 18.31 -22.34
CA PHE A 383 29.99 17.96 -23.14
C PHE A 383 29.88 18.85 -24.40
N ILE A 384 30.13 20.15 -24.26
CA ILE A 384 30.19 21.10 -25.38
C ILE A 384 31.35 20.78 -26.33
N ALA A 385 32.52 20.41 -25.79
CA ALA A 385 33.67 19.98 -26.59
C ALA A 385 33.37 18.69 -27.38
N CYS A 386 32.71 17.69 -26.78
CA CYS A 386 32.35 16.44 -27.48
C CYS A 386 31.23 16.64 -28.52
N ILE A 387 30.36 17.64 -28.40
CA ILE A 387 29.28 17.92 -29.39
C ILE A 387 29.75 18.88 -30.50
N GLY A 388 30.63 19.83 -30.17
CA GLY A 388 31.13 20.85 -31.10
C GLY A 388 32.07 20.32 -32.17
N HIS A 389 32.76 19.22 -31.90
CA HIS A 389 33.59 18.53 -32.87
C HIS A 389 32.84 17.35 -33.48
N ARG A 390 32.96 17.16 -34.81
CA ARG A 390 32.52 15.94 -35.51
C ARG A 390 33.41 14.73 -35.14
N PHE A 391 33.65 14.49 -33.86
CA PHE A 391 34.38 13.29 -33.45
C PHE A 391 33.42 12.09 -33.47
N PRO A 392 33.83 10.95 -34.04
CA PRO A 392 33.18 9.69 -33.73
C PRO A 392 33.26 9.47 -32.21
N PHE A 393 32.20 8.90 -31.62
CA PHE A 393 32.05 8.71 -30.16
C PHE A 393 33.18 7.88 -29.51
N ASP A 394 34.08 7.30 -30.31
CA ASP A 394 35.20 6.46 -29.87
C ASP A 394 36.57 7.17 -29.81
N SER A 395 36.62 8.51 -29.92
CA SER A 395 37.93 9.18 -29.83
C SER A 395 38.51 9.06 -28.40
N PRO A 396 39.79 8.68 -28.22
CA PRO A 396 40.42 8.41 -26.91
C PRO A 396 40.48 9.59 -25.93
N GLY A 397 39.99 10.77 -26.31
CA GLY A 397 39.96 11.99 -25.50
C GLY A 397 38.59 12.40 -24.95
N CYS A 398 37.47 11.81 -25.42
CA CYS A 398 36.16 12.08 -24.83
C CYS A 398 36.01 11.15 -23.62
N ALA A 399 36.47 11.60 -22.46
CA ALA A 399 36.24 10.89 -21.21
C ALA A 399 34.74 10.63 -21.08
N THR A 400 34.34 9.36 -21.20
CA THR A 400 32.97 8.91 -20.96
C THR A 400 32.50 9.54 -19.66
N LEU A 401 31.47 10.40 -19.71
CA LEU A 401 30.77 10.85 -18.53
C LEU A 401 30.46 9.59 -17.72
N SER A 402 31.09 9.42 -16.55
CA SER A 402 30.94 8.23 -15.71
C SER A 402 29.58 8.21 -14.99
N LEU A 403 28.56 8.72 -15.68
CA LEU A 403 27.18 8.78 -15.27
C LEU A 403 26.51 7.51 -15.75
N ASP A 404 25.72 6.88 -14.88
CA ASP A 404 24.91 5.76 -15.34
C ASP A 404 23.80 6.23 -16.30
N ARG A 405 23.18 5.30 -17.04
CA ARG A 405 22.17 5.64 -18.05
C ARG A 405 21.03 6.51 -17.51
N PHE A 406 20.66 6.32 -16.24
CA PHE A 406 19.58 7.09 -15.62
C PHE A 406 20.03 8.52 -15.34
N GLU A 407 21.24 8.71 -14.80
CA GLU A 407 21.83 10.04 -14.57
C GLU A 407 22.04 10.81 -15.89
N GLN A 408 22.40 10.10 -16.97
CA GLN A 408 22.47 10.68 -18.31
C GLN A 408 21.09 11.13 -18.83
N GLU A 409 20.05 10.30 -18.65
CA GLU A 409 18.68 10.66 -19.03
C GLU A 409 18.15 11.84 -18.23
N ASP A 410 18.40 11.90 -16.92
CA ASP A 410 17.97 12.99 -16.05
C ASP A 410 18.68 14.32 -16.39
N PHE A 411 19.97 14.26 -16.71
CA PHE A 411 20.74 15.41 -17.19
C PHE A 411 20.21 15.92 -18.53
N ILE A 412 19.95 15.01 -19.49
CA ILE A 412 19.38 15.35 -20.81
C ILE A 412 17.98 15.95 -20.66
N ASN A 413 17.14 15.41 -19.79
CA ASN A 413 15.78 15.92 -19.58
C ASN A 413 15.82 17.30 -18.91
N SER A 414 16.71 17.50 -17.95
CA SER A 414 16.91 18.82 -17.30
C SER A 414 17.41 19.87 -18.30
N LEU A 415 18.32 19.49 -19.21
CA LEU A 415 18.79 20.34 -20.29
C LEU A 415 17.71 20.66 -21.31
N ASN A 416 16.97 19.65 -21.79
CA ASN A 416 15.86 19.85 -22.72
C ASN A 416 14.81 20.80 -22.13
N TYR A 417 14.47 20.61 -20.86
CA TYR A 417 13.53 21.49 -20.15
C TYR A 417 14.06 22.93 -20.08
N THR A 418 15.33 23.12 -19.73
CA THR A 418 15.98 24.45 -19.67
C THR A 418 15.96 25.15 -21.04
N ILE A 419 16.16 24.39 -22.13
CA ILE A 419 16.16 24.93 -23.49
C ILE A 419 14.74 25.27 -23.97
N GLU A 420 13.77 24.39 -23.71
CA GLU A 420 12.37 24.63 -24.05
C GLU A 420 11.81 25.85 -23.30
N ASP A 421 12.15 25.99 -22.02
CA ASP A 421 11.79 27.17 -21.21
C ASP A 421 12.42 28.46 -21.75
N TRP A 422 13.70 28.41 -22.15
CA TRP A 422 14.34 29.55 -22.83
C TRP A 422 13.68 29.88 -24.17
N GLN A 423 13.32 28.89 -24.98
CA GLN A 423 12.65 29.12 -26.27
C GLN A 423 11.30 29.82 -26.10
N LEU A 424 10.56 29.50 -25.03
CA LEU A 424 9.29 30.11 -24.69
C LEU A 424 9.45 31.52 -24.12
N THR A 425 10.57 31.82 -23.46
CA THR A 425 10.81 33.10 -22.77
C THR A 425 11.70 34.08 -23.55
N ARG A 426 12.31 33.65 -24.67
CA ARG A 426 13.28 34.43 -25.47
C ARG A 426 12.81 35.80 -25.97
N SER A 427 11.50 36.01 -26.13
CA SER A 427 10.94 37.31 -26.52
C SER A 427 11.08 38.37 -25.43
N HIS A 428 11.40 37.96 -24.20
CA HIS A 428 11.59 38.83 -23.04
C HIS A 428 13.07 39.02 -22.69
N THR A 429 14.01 38.48 -23.48
CA THR A 429 15.45 38.54 -23.21
C THR A 429 16.14 39.58 -24.12
N PRO A 430 16.96 40.52 -23.58
CA PRO A 430 17.57 41.59 -24.38
C PRO A 430 18.47 41.11 -25.53
N GLY A 431 18.44 41.84 -26.65
CA GLY A 431 18.77 41.35 -28.00
C GLY A 431 20.20 40.91 -28.31
N THR A 432 21.22 41.33 -27.55
CA THR A 432 22.62 40.91 -27.81
C THR A 432 22.95 39.54 -27.18
N THR A 433 22.41 39.26 -25.98
CA THR A 433 22.55 37.97 -25.30
C THR A 433 21.76 36.88 -26.02
N ALA A 434 20.59 37.21 -26.57
CA ALA A 434 19.75 36.29 -27.32
C ALA A 434 20.45 35.80 -28.62
N MET A 435 21.14 36.68 -29.35
CA MET A 435 21.77 36.34 -30.64
C MET A 435 23.00 35.43 -30.49
N GLN A 436 23.88 35.68 -29.51
CA GLN A 436 25.01 34.79 -29.21
C GLN A 436 24.55 33.42 -28.69
N TRP A 437 23.41 33.38 -28.00
CA TRP A 437 22.76 32.15 -27.56
C TRP A 437 22.17 31.33 -28.73
N ILE A 438 21.46 31.98 -29.67
CA ILE A 438 20.81 31.31 -30.82
C ILE A 438 21.81 30.53 -31.69
N GLY A 439 22.98 31.12 -31.97
CA GLY A 439 24.01 30.50 -32.80
C GLY A 439 24.62 29.25 -32.16
N LYS A 440 24.94 29.31 -30.86
CA LYS A 440 25.53 28.19 -30.11
C LYS A 440 24.53 27.07 -29.83
N TYR A 441 23.26 27.39 -29.57
CA TYR A 441 22.25 26.40 -29.16
C TYR A 441 21.57 25.63 -30.31
N ARG A 442 21.54 26.16 -31.55
CA ARG A 442 21.03 25.39 -32.70
C ARG A 442 21.86 24.12 -32.95
N HIS A 443 23.19 24.24 -32.85
CA HIS A 443 24.09 23.09 -32.93
C HIS A 443 23.91 22.14 -31.74
N TYR A 444 23.70 22.70 -30.55
CA TYR A 444 23.46 21.96 -29.31
C TYR A 444 22.20 21.07 -29.36
N LEU A 445 21.06 21.63 -29.79
CA LEU A 445 19.79 20.91 -29.92
C LEU A 445 19.85 19.79 -30.95
N SER A 446 20.58 20.01 -32.04
CA SER A 446 20.83 18.98 -33.05
C SER A 446 21.67 17.82 -32.45
N GLY A 447 22.72 18.13 -31.69
CA GLY A 447 23.54 17.15 -30.98
C GLY A 447 22.78 16.35 -29.92
N LEU A 448 21.99 17.02 -29.06
CA LEU A 448 21.17 16.39 -28.03
C LEU A 448 20.13 15.43 -28.61
N ARG A 449 19.46 15.83 -29.71
CA ARG A 449 18.49 14.97 -30.39
C ARG A 449 19.16 13.71 -30.97
N LYS A 450 20.35 13.84 -31.55
CA LYS A 450 21.13 12.69 -32.05
C LYS A 450 21.59 11.78 -30.89
N TYR A 451 22.11 12.35 -29.82
CA TYR A 451 22.55 11.57 -28.65
C TYR A 451 21.38 10.81 -27.99
N ARG A 452 20.23 11.47 -27.83
CA ARG A 452 19.00 10.82 -27.33
C ARG A 452 18.53 9.71 -28.28
N ALA A 453 18.55 9.95 -29.59
CA ALA A 453 18.19 8.96 -30.58
C ALA A 453 19.12 7.73 -30.53
N HIS A 454 20.42 7.94 -30.29
CA HIS A 454 21.41 6.88 -30.11
C HIS A 454 21.16 6.08 -28.81
N LEU A 455 20.93 6.76 -27.67
CA LEU A 455 20.58 6.10 -26.40
C LEU A 455 19.29 5.28 -26.46
N LEU A 456 18.36 5.68 -27.32
CA LEU A 456 17.10 4.97 -27.57
C LEU A 456 17.23 3.89 -28.66
N GLY A 457 18.41 3.71 -29.26
CA GLY A 457 18.67 2.72 -30.31
C GLY A 457 18.01 3.03 -31.67
N THR A 458 17.56 4.27 -31.87
CA THR A 458 16.82 4.72 -33.07
C THR A 458 17.72 5.24 -34.19
N ILE A 459 19.01 5.47 -33.88
CA ILE A 459 20.07 5.68 -34.86
C ILE A 459 21.30 4.88 -34.44
N ASP A 460 22.06 4.38 -35.40
CA ASP A 460 23.31 3.67 -35.17
C ASP A 460 24.48 4.64 -34.89
N GLU A 461 25.68 4.09 -34.72
CA GLU A 461 26.92 4.83 -34.45
C GLU A 461 27.29 5.82 -35.58
N SER A 462 26.83 5.58 -36.81
CA SER A 462 27.01 6.48 -37.95
C SER A 462 25.97 7.60 -38.01
N GLY A 463 24.94 7.53 -37.16
CA GLY A 463 23.80 8.43 -37.15
C GLY A 463 22.73 8.09 -38.20
N ALA A 464 22.82 6.93 -38.85
CA ALA A 464 21.80 6.43 -39.77
C ALA A 464 20.62 5.85 -38.96
N ARG A 465 19.39 6.07 -39.44
CA ARG A 465 18.19 5.51 -38.80
C ARG A 465 18.23 3.99 -38.89
N THR A 466 18.14 3.32 -37.75
CA THR A 466 18.02 1.86 -37.69
C THR A 466 16.59 1.50 -38.11
N GLY A 467 16.45 0.79 -39.22
CA GLY A 467 15.16 0.43 -39.83
C GLY A 467 14.36 -0.61 -39.04
N ILE A 468 13.98 -0.31 -37.79
CA ILE A 468 13.06 -1.15 -37.03
C ILE A 468 11.63 -0.69 -37.34
N ARG A 469 11.02 -1.28 -38.38
CA ARG A 469 9.57 -1.23 -38.61
C ARG A 469 8.87 -2.05 -37.52
N THR A 470 8.32 -1.40 -36.50
CA THR A 470 7.34 -2.03 -35.62
C THR A 470 5.98 -2.00 -36.30
N SER A 471 5.54 -3.16 -36.80
CA SER A 471 4.24 -3.36 -37.45
C SER A 471 3.10 -3.48 -36.44
N VAL A 472 2.68 -2.38 -35.81
CA VAL A 472 1.36 -2.28 -35.16
C VAL A 472 0.93 -0.81 -35.14
N GLY A 473 -0.10 -0.45 -35.91
CA GLY A 473 -0.82 0.82 -35.71
C GLY A 473 -0.96 1.71 -36.94
N GLU A 474 -1.51 1.19 -38.04
CA GLU A 474 -2.19 2.01 -39.05
C GLU A 474 -3.59 1.43 -39.28
N GLU A 475 -4.49 1.71 -38.36
CA GLU A 475 -5.94 1.75 -38.58
C GLU A 475 -6.51 2.77 -37.59
N LEU A 476 -7.38 3.65 -38.11
CA LEU A 476 -8.05 4.79 -37.44
C LEU A 476 -7.34 6.16 -37.50
N ILE A 477 -7.29 6.75 -38.71
CA ILE A 477 -7.77 8.13 -38.95
C ILE A 477 -8.37 8.16 -40.37
N GLY A 478 -9.69 8.24 -40.45
CA GLY A 478 -10.42 8.86 -41.55
C GLY A 478 -11.06 10.13 -41.01
#